data_AF-A0A2E7CMW6-F1
#
_entry.id   AF-A0A2E7CMW6-F1
#
_cell.length_a   1.000
_cell.length_b   1.000
_cell.length_c   1.000
_cell.angle_alpha   90.00
_cell.angle_beta   90.00
_cell.angle_gamma   90.00
#
_symmetry.space_group_name_H-M   'P 1'
#
loop_
_entity.id
_entity.type
_entity.pdbx_description
1 polymer ?
#
loop_
_entity_poly.entity_id
_entity_poly.type
_entity_poly.pdbx_seq_one_letter_code
_entity_poly.pdbx_strand_id
1 'polypeptide(L)'
;MINILLFLACGDEVAEQKPSVSEKTQEDKKEQPAKTEALPSYEPIQDPLEGGPYPGLLVTQAWFRTGPSNKPIPGPARLEIWRDQGTSWSMTRVEDPDSNVFHKAIPFDDGILTIGAEKALLKKWMFKEGKWAQETLWEQSWGGKFDRLRDIEIGDVDGDGKDELVIATHDAGVVAVLHPDEKVSGSIRVEEFDQKADTFVHEIEIGDVDGDGLNEFFATPTDRNKASASQGGLMVMYKWNGSKFDRTVVDPFGKTHAKEILATDLDGDGRSELFSVVEAEAIGKTIIQPVEIRQYTLNKDGSFTPTRIATIEDRQTRFLVPGDFDNDGKVELIAAAMKSGLWMLDQQDSGVWQTVLIDGKSSGFEHTSYGADLNKDGKLELYVAADEQGQLNQYVWSGSEFTKTTIGSIPERTITWNIVSGEF
;
A
#
# COMPACT_ATOMS: atom_id res chain seq x y z
N MET A 1 -44.82 -20.64 -43.32
CA MET A 1 -45.77 -21.75 -43.53
C MET A 1 -45.03 -23.07 -43.30
N ILE A 2 -45.68 -24.04 -42.65
CA ILE A 2 -45.51 -25.50 -42.84
C ILE A 2 -44.11 -26.06 -42.45
N ASN A 3 -43.94 -26.71 -41.29
CA ASN A 3 -44.28 -28.10 -40.94
C ASN A 3 -43.37 -29.17 -41.61
N ILE A 4 -43.11 -30.37 -41.10
CA ILE A 4 -43.13 -31.08 -39.78
C ILE A 4 -42.94 -32.59 -40.12
N LEU A 5 -42.41 -33.42 -39.19
CA LEU A 5 -42.34 -34.91 -39.26
C LEU A 5 -41.54 -35.54 -40.46
N LEU A 6 -41.08 -36.80 -40.50
CA LEU A 6 -40.72 -37.91 -39.59
C LEU A 6 -40.60 -39.17 -40.48
N PHE A 7 -39.70 -40.13 -40.21
CA PHE A 7 -39.91 -41.54 -40.59
C PHE A 7 -39.08 -42.51 -39.72
N LEU A 8 -39.74 -43.58 -39.24
CA LEU A 8 -39.15 -44.85 -38.76
C LEU A 8 -38.87 -45.76 -39.99
N ALA A 9 -38.31 -46.99 -39.96
CA ALA A 9 -38.08 -48.04 -38.95
C ALA A 9 -36.77 -48.83 -39.32
N CYS A 10 -36.31 -49.95 -38.74
CA CYS A 10 -36.87 -51.12 -38.02
C CYS A 10 -36.02 -51.42 -36.74
N GLY A 11 -36.44 -52.21 -35.72
CA GLY A 11 -36.94 -53.61 -35.72
C GLY A 11 -35.73 -54.56 -35.65
N ASP A 12 -35.49 -55.38 -34.61
CA ASP A 12 -36.40 -56.41 -34.06
C ASP A 12 -36.42 -56.58 -32.51
N GLU A 13 -37.42 -57.35 -32.04
CA GLU A 13 -37.73 -57.78 -30.65
C GLU A 13 -37.20 -59.22 -30.36
N VAL A 14 -37.26 -59.89 -29.18
CA VAL A 14 -37.71 -59.67 -27.77
C VAL A 14 -36.90 -60.67 -26.88
N ALA A 15 -36.67 -60.54 -25.55
CA ALA A 15 -37.61 -60.79 -24.44
C ALA A 15 -36.97 -60.49 -23.05
N GLU A 16 -37.79 -60.24 -22.03
CA GLU A 16 -37.36 -60.08 -20.63
C GLU A 16 -37.17 -61.41 -19.87
N GLN A 17 -36.27 -61.43 -18.87
CA GLN A 17 -36.45 -62.21 -17.63
C GLN A 17 -35.71 -61.57 -16.44
N LYS A 18 -36.47 -61.11 -15.44
CA LYS A 18 -36.05 -61.01 -14.02
C LYS A 18 -36.27 -62.41 -13.38
N PRO A 19 -35.56 -62.83 -12.30
CA PRO A 19 -35.27 -61.99 -11.14
C PRO A 19 -33.97 -62.32 -10.33
N SER A 20 -33.92 -61.71 -9.13
CA SER A 20 -33.24 -62.12 -7.88
C SER A 20 -32.14 -61.17 -7.40
N VAL A 21 -32.36 -60.70 -6.16
CA VAL A 21 -31.43 -59.86 -5.40
C VAL A 21 -30.40 -60.77 -4.73
N SER A 22 -29.13 -60.39 -4.79
CA SER A 22 -28.14 -60.88 -3.83
C SER A 22 -27.48 -59.68 -3.18
N GLU A 23 -27.77 -59.46 -1.89
CA GLU A 23 -27.07 -58.47 -1.08
C GLU A 23 -25.63 -58.94 -0.89
N LYS A 24 -24.67 -58.20 -1.46
CA LYS A 24 -23.29 -58.22 -1.01
C LYS A 24 -23.05 -56.93 -0.25
N THR A 25 -23.06 -57.04 1.07
CA THR A 25 -22.62 -56.00 2.00
C THR A 25 -21.16 -55.68 1.72
N GLN A 26 -20.91 -54.59 0.99
CA GLN A 26 -19.66 -53.85 1.13
C GLN A 26 -19.79 -53.01 2.39
N GLU A 27 -18.98 -53.33 3.40
CA GLU A 27 -18.79 -52.44 4.54
C GLU A 27 -18.03 -51.20 4.06
N ASP A 28 -18.79 -50.14 3.75
CA ASP A 28 -18.24 -48.79 3.66
C ASP A 28 -17.64 -48.42 5.01
N LYS A 29 -16.34 -48.67 5.17
CA LYS A 29 -15.52 -48.00 6.17
C LYS A 29 -15.51 -46.51 5.83
N LYS A 30 -16.52 -45.80 6.32
CA LYS A 30 -16.46 -44.35 6.50
C LYS A 30 -15.20 -44.06 7.32
N GLU A 31 -14.15 -43.61 6.65
CA GLU A 31 -13.09 -42.88 7.33
C GLU A 31 -13.77 -41.77 8.11
N GLN A 32 -13.56 -41.75 9.43
CA GLN A 32 -13.91 -40.57 10.20
C GLN A 32 -13.20 -39.39 9.55
N PRO A 33 -13.87 -38.24 9.30
CA PRO A 33 -13.15 -37.06 8.86
C PRO A 33 -12.03 -36.82 9.86
N ALA A 34 -10.79 -36.82 9.37
CA ALA A 34 -9.62 -36.62 10.21
C ALA A 34 -9.90 -35.40 11.08
N LYS A 35 -9.77 -35.55 12.41
CA LYS A 35 -9.99 -34.43 13.33
C LYS A 35 -9.13 -33.28 12.84
N THR A 36 -9.77 -32.22 12.37
CA THR A 36 -9.07 -30.98 12.02
C THR A 36 -8.42 -30.51 13.31
N GLU A 37 -7.11 -30.71 13.44
CA GLU A 37 -6.38 -30.22 14.60
C GLU A 37 -6.57 -28.71 14.63
N ALA A 38 -7.28 -28.25 15.67
CA ALA A 38 -7.46 -26.84 15.90
C ALA A 38 -6.06 -26.24 16.10
N LEU A 39 -5.74 -25.22 15.32
CA LEU A 39 -4.47 -24.54 15.47
C LEU A 39 -4.34 -23.97 16.88
N PRO A 40 -3.12 -23.93 17.44
CA PRO A 40 -2.89 -23.21 18.67
C PRO A 40 -3.38 -21.77 18.54
N SER A 41 -4.00 -21.25 19.60
CA SER A 41 -4.30 -19.84 19.71
C SER A 41 -3.01 -19.03 19.59
N TYR A 42 -3.15 -17.82 19.06
CA TYR A 42 -2.05 -16.88 18.95
C TYR A 42 -2.48 -15.61 19.68
N GLU A 43 -1.76 -15.27 20.75
CA GLU A 43 -1.95 -14.02 21.48
C GLU A 43 -1.15 -12.92 20.77
N PRO A 44 -1.74 -11.75 20.44
CA PRO A 44 -1.03 -10.62 19.87
C PRO A 44 0.12 -10.15 20.77
N ILE A 45 1.26 -9.83 20.17
CA ILE A 45 2.45 -9.36 20.87
C ILE A 45 2.43 -7.83 21.00
N GLN A 46 2.74 -7.32 22.20
CA GLN A 46 2.93 -5.89 22.46
C GLN A 46 4.18 -5.72 23.34
N ASP A 47 5.35 -5.82 22.72
CA ASP A 47 6.64 -5.70 23.40
C ASP A 47 6.85 -4.28 23.95
N PRO A 48 7.49 -4.13 25.12
CA PRO A 48 7.79 -2.81 25.66
C PRO A 48 8.88 -2.09 24.86
N LEU A 49 8.75 -0.78 24.67
CA LEU A 49 9.86 0.07 24.25
C LEU A 49 10.83 0.25 25.43
N GLU A 50 11.93 -0.48 25.41
CA GLU A 50 13.02 -0.33 26.39
C GLU A 50 14.05 0.71 25.94
N GLY A 51 14.62 1.46 26.89
CA GLY A 51 15.65 2.47 26.64
C GLY A 51 15.13 3.91 26.57
N GLY A 52 15.92 4.79 25.96
CA GLY A 52 15.46 6.14 25.60
C GLY A 52 14.76 6.15 24.24
N PRO A 53 14.30 7.33 23.77
CA PRO A 53 13.91 7.49 22.38
C PRO A 53 15.12 7.26 21.47
N TYR A 54 14.93 6.48 20.42
CA TYR A 54 15.94 6.21 19.38
C TYR A 54 15.37 6.53 17.99
N PRO A 55 16.19 7.05 17.05
CA PRO A 55 15.83 7.06 15.64
C PRO A 55 15.46 5.65 15.18
N GLY A 56 14.41 5.53 14.39
CA GLY A 56 13.91 4.21 14.00
C GLY A 56 12.89 4.24 12.88
N LEU A 57 12.47 3.04 12.50
CA LEU A 57 11.55 2.75 11.40
C LEU A 57 10.31 2.06 11.95
N LEU A 58 9.15 2.58 11.60
CA LEU A 58 7.86 1.91 11.68
C LEU A 58 7.70 1.02 10.45
N VAL A 59 7.67 -0.29 10.64
CA VAL A 59 7.59 -1.28 9.55
C VAL A 59 6.27 -2.03 9.65
N THR A 60 5.30 -1.70 8.79
CA THR A 60 3.95 -2.28 8.84
C THR A 60 3.86 -3.58 8.02
N GLN A 61 3.14 -4.57 8.55
CA GLN A 61 3.14 -5.92 8.01
C GLN A 61 1.76 -6.59 8.06
N ALA A 62 1.47 -7.36 7.00
CA ALA A 62 0.55 -8.49 7.04
C ALA A 62 1.37 -9.79 7.11
N TRP A 63 0.95 -10.77 7.90
CA TRP A 63 1.69 -12.03 8.02
C TRP A 63 0.78 -13.25 8.21
N PHE A 64 1.25 -14.42 7.79
CA PHE A 64 0.43 -15.62 7.69
C PHE A 64 1.04 -16.83 8.41
N ARG A 65 0.35 -17.29 9.46
CA ARG A 65 0.61 -18.57 10.12
C ARG A 65 0.37 -19.74 9.16
N THR A 66 1.09 -20.84 9.39
CA THR A 66 0.94 -22.09 8.66
C THR A 66 -0.21 -22.91 9.26
N GLY A 67 -1.33 -22.97 8.55
CA GLY A 67 -2.48 -23.81 8.91
C GLY A 67 -2.35 -25.27 8.47
N PRO A 68 -3.36 -26.12 8.78
CA PRO A 68 -3.46 -27.46 8.23
C PRO A 68 -3.32 -27.45 6.70
N SER A 69 -2.60 -28.45 6.17
CA SER A 69 -2.28 -28.55 4.75
C SER A 69 -1.54 -27.33 4.17
N ASN A 70 -0.70 -26.66 4.98
CA ASN A 70 0.09 -25.47 4.62
C ASN A 70 -0.73 -24.22 4.23
N LYS A 71 -2.05 -24.22 4.49
CA LYS A 71 -2.92 -23.08 4.16
C LYS A 71 -2.49 -21.82 4.93
N PRO A 72 -2.31 -20.66 4.28
CA PRO A 72 -2.07 -19.39 4.98
C PRO A 72 -3.29 -18.99 5.81
N ILE A 73 -3.05 -18.60 7.05
CA ILE A 73 -4.05 -18.06 7.96
C ILE A 73 -3.49 -16.75 8.52
N PRO A 74 -4.17 -15.61 8.35
CA PRO A 74 -3.66 -14.34 8.85
C PRO A 74 -3.36 -14.38 10.36
N GLY A 75 -2.31 -13.67 10.75
CA GLY A 75 -2.13 -13.19 12.12
C GLY A 75 -2.90 -11.88 12.36
N PRO A 76 -2.80 -11.31 13.57
CA PRO A 76 -3.14 -9.91 13.81
C PRO A 76 -2.27 -8.98 12.96
N ALA A 77 -2.75 -7.76 12.74
CA ALA A 77 -1.98 -6.67 12.14
C ALA A 77 -0.69 -6.46 12.93
N ARG A 78 0.44 -6.27 12.24
CA ARG A 78 1.76 -6.18 12.88
C ARG A 78 2.48 -4.89 12.49
N LEU A 79 3.03 -4.23 13.50
CA LEU A 79 4.01 -3.18 13.39
C LEU A 79 5.30 -3.68 14.06
N GLU A 80 6.41 -3.66 13.32
CA GLU A 80 7.74 -3.82 13.89
C GLU A 80 8.41 -2.45 13.98
N ILE A 81 8.88 -2.09 15.17
CA ILE A 81 9.56 -0.81 15.42
C ILE A 81 11.06 -1.15 15.51
N TRP A 82 11.80 -0.80 14.46
CA TRP A 82 13.24 -1.04 14.34
C TRP A 82 13.99 0.22 14.76
N ARG A 83 14.77 0.16 15.83
CA ARG A 83 15.41 1.31 16.46
C ARG A 83 16.93 1.21 16.42
N ASP A 84 17.59 2.24 15.89
CA ASP A 84 19.04 2.33 15.82
C ASP A 84 19.63 2.86 17.14
N GLN A 85 20.52 2.07 17.72
CA GLN A 85 21.23 2.39 18.96
C GLN A 85 22.70 2.77 18.68
N GLY A 86 23.04 3.13 17.44
CA GLY A 86 24.33 3.59 16.95
C GLY A 86 25.37 2.49 16.72
N THR A 87 25.34 1.41 17.50
CA THR A 87 26.19 0.21 17.29
C THR A 87 25.39 -1.05 16.98
N SER A 88 24.07 -0.99 17.05
CA SER A 88 23.18 -2.15 16.93
C SER A 88 21.74 -1.71 16.72
N TRP A 89 20.98 -2.54 16.00
CA TRP A 89 19.55 -2.39 15.86
C TRP A 89 18.81 -3.20 16.95
N SER A 90 17.73 -2.63 17.47
CA SER A 90 16.75 -3.36 18.29
C SER A 90 15.41 -3.39 17.57
N MET A 91 14.64 -4.47 17.75
CA MET A 91 13.29 -4.60 17.18
C MET A 91 12.30 -4.97 18.29
N THR A 92 11.20 -4.23 18.35
CA THR A 92 10.05 -4.49 19.23
C THR A 92 8.80 -4.60 18.40
N ARG A 93 7.86 -5.47 18.78
CA ARG A 93 6.64 -5.72 18.01
C ARG A 93 5.39 -5.22 18.73
N VAL A 94 4.50 -4.60 17.96
CA VAL A 94 3.13 -4.25 18.38
C VAL A 94 2.14 -4.89 17.40
N GLU A 95 1.17 -5.61 17.93
CA GLU A 95 0.12 -6.27 17.15
C GLU A 95 -1.28 -5.91 17.64
N ASP A 96 -2.20 -5.76 16.68
CA ASP A 96 -3.60 -5.43 16.90
C ASP A 96 -4.52 -6.61 16.51
N PRO A 97 -5.27 -7.20 17.45
CA PRO A 97 -6.23 -8.27 17.15
C PRO A 97 -7.43 -7.82 16.30
N ASP A 98 -7.72 -6.52 16.21
CA ASP A 98 -8.90 -6.00 15.51
C ASP A 98 -8.70 -5.90 13.97
N SER A 99 -7.49 -6.10 13.47
CA SER A 99 -7.13 -6.14 12.05
C SER A 99 -6.14 -7.29 11.78
N ASN A 100 -5.89 -7.61 10.50
CA ASN A 100 -4.89 -8.61 10.07
C ASN A 100 -3.70 -8.01 9.30
N VAL A 101 -3.70 -6.70 9.11
CA VAL A 101 -2.65 -5.87 8.51
C VAL A 101 -2.75 -4.45 9.04
N PHE A 102 -1.62 -3.78 9.21
CA PHE A 102 -1.55 -2.33 9.14
C PHE A 102 -1.07 -1.97 7.73
N HIS A 103 -1.79 -1.12 7.01
CA HIS A 103 -1.29 -0.65 5.72
C HIS A 103 -0.21 0.41 5.94
N LYS A 104 -0.45 1.37 6.84
CA LYS A 104 0.46 2.48 7.16
C LYS A 104 0.50 2.74 8.66
N ALA A 105 1.65 3.20 9.14
CA ALA A 105 1.87 3.66 10.50
C ALA A 105 2.81 4.86 10.48
N ILE A 106 2.42 5.96 11.11
CA ILE A 106 3.14 7.23 11.08
C ILE A 106 3.29 7.81 12.50
N PRO A 107 4.39 8.54 12.80
CA PRO A 107 4.49 9.35 14.02
C PRO A 107 3.31 10.32 14.10
N PHE A 108 2.68 10.44 15.28
CA PHE A 108 1.54 11.34 15.48
C PHE A 108 1.42 11.78 16.95
N ASP A 109 1.53 13.09 17.18
CA ASP A 109 1.68 13.71 18.51
C ASP A 109 2.78 13.03 19.37
N ASP A 110 2.36 12.40 20.46
CA ASP A 110 3.12 11.65 21.45
C ASP A 110 3.01 10.13 21.26
N GLY A 111 2.77 9.69 20.02
CA GLY A 111 2.49 8.30 19.68
C GLY A 111 2.61 7.96 18.19
N ILE A 112 1.89 6.91 17.79
CA ILE A 112 1.88 6.36 16.43
C ILE A 112 0.44 6.24 15.96
N LEU A 113 0.12 6.80 14.80
CA LEU A 113 -1.18 6.63 14.14
C LEU A 113 -1.10 5.45 13.17
N THR A 114 -2.10 4.56 13.17
CA THR A 114 -2.15 3.36 12.31
C THR A 114 -3.50 3.21 11.62
N ILE A 115 -3.48 2.67 10.40
CA ILE A 115 -4.69 2.31 9.65
C ILE A 115 -4.79 0.80 9.36
N GLY A 116 -5.97 0.23 9.58
CA GLY A 116 -6.27 -1.20 9.42
C GLY A 116 -7.10 -1.57 8.18
N ALA A 117 -7.30 -2.88 7.96
CA ALA A 117 -7.99 -3.40 6.76
C ALA A 117 -9.32 -4.12 7.03
N GLU A 118 -9.43 -4.96 8.06
CA GLU A 118 -10.69 -5.72 8.23
C GLU A 118 -11.89 -4.80 8.54
N LYS A 119 -11.60 -3.62 9.10
CA LYS A 119 -12.51 -2.54 9.46
C LYS A 119 -11.84 -1.18 9.19
N ALA A 120 -12.63 -0.11 9.12
CA ALA A 120 -12.13 1.26 8.91
C ALA A 120 -11.54 1.86 10.19
N LEU A 121 -10.54 1.21 10.77
CA LEU A 121 -9.96 1.58 12.06
C LEU A 121 -8.80 2.55 11.89
N LEU A 122 -8.99 3.77 12.35
CA LEU A 122 -7.93 4.73 12.63
C LEU A 122 -7.62 4.71 14.13
N LYS A 123 -6.40 4.29 14.49
CA LYS A 123 -5.99 4.12 15.90
C LYS A 123 -4.72 4.89 16.21
N LYS A 124 -4.72 5.61 17.34
CA LYS A 124 -3.52 6.20 17.95
C LYS A 124 -2.99 5.27 19.04
N TRP A 125 -1.72 4.91 18.96
CA TRP A 125 -0.98 4.08 19.91
C TRP A 125 -0.03 4.95 20.72
N MET A 126 -0.02 4.76 22.04
CA MET A 126 0.80 5.51 22.98
C MET A 126 1.53 4.54 23.91
N PHE A 127 2.84 4.72 24.08
CA PHE A 127 3.61 3.94 25.06
C PHE A 127 3.86 4.76 26.32
N LYS A 128 3.22 4.38 27.44
CA LYS A 128 3.28 5.12 28.71
C LYS A 128 3.37 4.16 29.88
N GLU A 129 4.27 4.43 30.83
CA GLU A 129 4.48 3.59 32.03
C GLU A 129 4.88 2.13 31.71
N GLY A 130 5.62 1.89 30.62
CA GLY A 130 6.10 0.55 30.25
C GLY A 130 5.05 -0.35 29.57
N LYS A 131 3.92 0.21 29.13
CA LYS A 131 2.81 -0.50 28.46
C LYS A 131 2.30 0.31 27.27
N TRP A 132 1.77 -0.41 26.28
CA TRP A 132 1.00 0.20 25.20
C TRP A 132 -0.43 0.50 25.65
N ALA A 133 -0.94 1.63 25.17
CA ALA A 133 -2.35 2.01 25.18
C ALA A 133 -2.76 2.37 23.75
N GLN A 134 -4.04 2.16 23.40
CA GLN A 134 -4.60 2.50 22.10
C GLN A 134 -5.90 3.28 22.27
N GLU A 135 -6.15 4.20 21.33
CA GLU A 135 -7.40 4.95 21.18
C GLU A 135 -7.87 4.84 19.73
N THR A 136 -9.11 4.40 19.51
CA THR A 136 -9.74 4.45 18.18
C THR A 136 -10.25 5.87 17.95
N LEU A 137 -9.59 6.63 17.09
CA LEU A 137 -9.97 8.01 16.75
C LEU A 137 -11.16 8.04 15.80
N TRP A 138 -11.25 7.07 14.90
CA TRP A 138 -12.36 6.91 13.95
C TRP A 138 -12.58 5.43 13.62
N GLU A 139 -13.85 5.03 13.56
CA GLU A 139 -14.32 3.75 13.04
C GLU A 139 -15.57 4.01 12.20
N GLN A 140 -15.64 3.44 11.00
CA GLN A 140 -16.75 3.60 10.07
C GLN A 140 -17.06 2.26 9.36
N SER A 141 -18.26 2.15 8.79
CA SER A 141 -18.59 1.05 7.88
C SER A 141 -19.48 1.52 6.74
N TRP A 142 -19.14 1.13 5.52
CA TRP A 142 -19.90 1.42 4.31
C TRP A 142 -20.77 0.21 3.88
N GLY A 143 -20.95 -0.77 4.77
CA GLY A 143 -21.74 -1.98 4.54
C GLY A 143 -21.03 -3.02 3.67
N GLY A 144 -19.71 -2.89 3.49
CA GLY A 144 -18.88 -3.85 2.78
C GLY A 144 -18.69 -5.16 3.55
N LYS A 145 -17.98 -6.12 2.93
CA LYS A 145 -17.45 -7.28 3.66
C LYS A 145 -16.27 -6.88 4.57
N PHE A 146 -15.49 -5.91 4.09
CA PHE A 146 -14.38 -5.28 4.74
C PHE A 146 -14.51 -3.78 4.48
N ASP A 147 -14.09 -2.95 5.42
CA ASP A 147 -14.09 -1.49 5.29
C ASP A 147 -12.63 -1.02 5.32
N ARG A 148 -11.88 -1.36 4.27
CA ARG A 148 -10.42 -1.26 4.25
C ARG A 148 -9.94 0.19 4.14
N LEU A 149 -9.28 0.72 5.17
CA LEU A 149 -8.39 1.88 4.99
C LEU A 149 -7.14 1.39 4.27
N ARG A 150 -6.69 2.08 3.22
CA ARG A 150 -5.49 1.70 2.47
C ARG A 150 -4.33 2.67 2.67
N ASP A 151 -4.63 3.96 2.76
CA ASP A 151 -3.59 4.97 2.89
C ASP A 151 -4.09 6.18 3.71
N ILE A 152 -3.15 6.94 4.26
CA ILE A 152 -3.38 8.12 5.09
C ILE A 152 -2.22 9.12 4.93
N GLU A 153 -2.56 10.39 4.77
CA GLU A 153 -1.62 11.51 4.83
C GLU A 153 -2.06 12.59 5.82
N ILE A 154 -1.13 13.45 6.21
CA ILE A 154 -1.32 14.53 7.19
C ILE A 154 -0.88 15.86 6.57
N GLY A 155 -1.74 16.87 6.64
CA GLY A 155 -1.41 18.24 6.24
C GLY A 155 -2.62 19.17 6.25
N ASP A 156 -2.37 20.46 6.38
CA ASP A 156 -3.37 21.54 6.18
C ASP A 156 -3.87 21.53 4.73
N VAL A 157 -5.10 21.08 4.51
CA VAL A 157 -5.72 21.00 3.16
C VAL A 157 -6.92 21.94 3.00
N ASP A 158 -7.42 22.56 4.08
CA ASP A 158 -8.46 23.59 4.00
C ASP A 158 -7.96 25.04 4.26
N GLY A 159 -6.66 25.20 4.52
CA GLY A 159 -5.96 26.47 4.59
C GLY A 159 -6.18 27.24 5.90
N ASP A 160 -6.59 26.57 6.98
CA ASP A 160 -6.86 27.21 8.28
C ASP A 160 -5.65 27.26 9.23
N GLY A 161 -4.54 26.60 8.87
CA GLY A 161 -3.30 26.55 9.64
C GLY A 161 -3.21 25.39 10.64
N LYS A 162 -4.03 24.35 10.48
CA LYS A 162 -3.96 23.08 11.22
C LYS A 162 -3.97 21.90 10.24
N ASP A 163 -3.41 20.77 10.66
CA ASP A 163 -3.34 19.59 9.80
C ASP A 163 -4.60 18.71 9.91
N GLU A 164 -5.16 18.35 8.75
CA GLU A 164 -6.14 17.29 8.61
C GLU A 164 -5.49 15.90 8.49
N LEU A 165 -6.31 14.86 8.62
CA LEU A 165 -5.96 13.50 8.19
C LEU A 165 -6.77 13.15 6.94
N VAL A 166 -6.09 12.93 5.81
CA VAL A 166 -6.72 12.54 4.54
C VAL A 166 -6.55 11.03 4.34
N ILE A 167 -7.65 10.28 4.21
CA ILE A 167 -7.66 8.82 4.22
C ILE A 167 -8.28 8.24 2.95
N ALA A 168 -7.62 7.25 2.36
CA ALA A 168 -8.11 6.44 1.23
C ALA A 168 -8.64 5.06 1.64
N THR A 169 -9.60 4.53 0.87
CA THR A 169 -10.20 3.20 1.12
C THR A 169 -10.18 2.23 -0.06
N HIS A 170 -10.14 0.93 0.23
CA HIS A 170 -10.51 -0.14 -0.71
C HIS A 170 -11.97 -0.57 -0.51
N ASP A 171 -12.56 -1.18 -1.55
CA ASP A 171 -13.95 -1.66 -1.64
C ASP A 171 -15.04 -0.57 -1.62
N ALA A 172 -14.88 0.50 -0.84
CA ALA A 172 -15.86 1.57 -0.68
C ALA A 172 -15.63 2.77 -1.62
N GLY A 173 -14.42 2.93 -2.18
CA GLY A 173 -14.06 4.07 -3.05
C GLY A 173 -14.01 5.44 -2.34
N VAL A 174 -14.15 5.45 -1.02
CA VAL A 174 -14.18 6.66 -0.21
C VAL A 174 -12.79 7.25 -0.08
N VAL A 175 -12.71 8.56 -0.23
CA VAL A 175 -11.68 9.42 0.36
C VAL A 175 -12.33 10.20 1.49
N ALA A 176 -11.68 10.35 2.63
CA ALA A 176 -12.22 11.07 3.79
C ALA A 176 -11.21 12.08 4.31
N VAL A 177 -11.68 13.28 4.66
CA VAL A 177 -10.90 14.32 5.35
C VAL A 177 -11.42 14.42 6.77
N LEU A 178 -10.57 14.13 7.75
CA LEU A 178 -10.86 14.17 9.17
C LEU A 178 -10.18 15.39 9.78
N HIS A 179 -10.90 16.19 10.56
CA HIS A 179 -10.40 17.41 11.20
C HIS A 179 -10.19 17.16 12.70
N PRO A 180 -8.98 16.80 13.18
CA PRO A 180 -8.79 16.25 14.53
C PRO A 180 -9.19 17.21 15.65
N ASP A 181 -8.97 18.51 15.44
CA ASP A 181 -9.30 19.58 16.39
C ASP A 181 -10.79 19.97 16.41
N GLU A 182 -11.57 19.56 15.40
CA GLU A 182 -12.99 19.89 15.32
C GLU A 182 -13.87 18.73 15.81
N LYS A 183 -14.63 18.96 16.89
CA LYS A 183 -15.56 17.96 17.44
C LYS A 183 -17.02 18.28 17.15
N VAL A 184 -17.71 17.37 16.48
CA VAL A 184 -19.16 17.41 16.25
C VAL A 184 -19.82 16.29 17.05
N SER A 185 -20.71 16.67 17.98
CA SER A 185 -21.40 15.73 18.89
C SER A 185 -20.48 14.81 19.72
N GLY A 186 -19.21 15.20 19.91
CA GLY A 186 -18.20 14.44 20.65
C GLY A 186 -17.25 13.58 19.80
N SER A 187 -17.52 13.45 18.49
CA SER A 187 -16.64 12.77 17.52
C SER A 187 -15.86 13.78 16.68
N ILE A 188 -14.76 13.34 16.05
CA ILE A 188 -14.03 14.11 15.03
C ILE A 188 -14.99 14.49 13.88
N ARG A 189 -14.89 15.72 13.34
CA ARG A 189 -15.58 16.12 12.10
C ARG A 189 -14.93 15.39 10.92
N VAL A 190 -15.76 14.78 10.07
CA VAL A 190 -15.31 14.06 8.88
C VAL A 190 -16.13 14.50 7.67
N GLU A 191 -15.47 14.75 6.55
CA GLU A 191 -16.06 14.88 5.22
C GLU A 191 -15.70 13.64 4.39
N GLU A 192 -16.70 12.97 3.81
CA GLU A 192 -16.50 11.79 2.94
C GLU A 192 -16.83 12.13 1.47
N PHE A 193 -15.97 11.69 0.56
CA PHE A 193 -16.06 11.93 -0.87
C PHE A 193 -16.16 10.59 -1.63
N ASP A 194 -16.70 10.64 -2.85
CA ASP A 194 -16.58 9.59 -3.88
C ASP A 194 -17.09 8.17 -3.57
N GLN A 195 -17.82 7.95 -2.47
CA GLN A 195 -18.33 6.63 -2.07
C GLN A 195 -18.95 5.85 -3.25
N LYS A 196 -18.26 4.79 -3.66
CA LYS A 196 -18.58 3.97 -4.82
C LYS A 196 -18.11 2.53 -4.60
N ALA A 197 -19.07 1.62 -4.42
CA ALA A 197 -18.80 0.20 -4.23
C ALA A 197 -17.89 -0.39 -5.33
N ASP A 198 -17.06 -1.37 -4.93
CA ASP A 198 -16.06 -2.03 -5.77
C ASP A 198 -15.00 -1.09 -6.39
N THR A 199 -14.80 0.09 -5.81
CA THR A 199 -13.72 1.03 -6.16
C THR A 199 -12.61 0.98 -5.13
N PHE A 200 -11.36 1.03 -5.59
CA PHE A 200 -10.17 0.93 -4.74
C PHE A 200 -9.34 2.20 -4.92
N VAL A 201 -9.22 3.02 -3.88
CA VAL A 201 -8.24 4.13 -3.85
C VAL A 201 -6.91 3.56 -3.34
N HIS A 202 -5.82 3.75 -4.08
CA HIS A 202 -4.53 3.18 -3.69
C HIS A 202 -3.75 4.08 -2.75
N GLU A 203 -3.45 5.31 -3.17
CA GLU A 203 -2.67 6.29 -2.40
C GLU A 203 -3.37 7.65 -2.38
N ILE A 204 -3.01 8.44 -1.37
CA ILE A 204 -3.21 9.88 -1.21
C ILE A 204 -1.84 10.56 -1.21
N GLU A 205 -1.74 11.74 -1.79
CA GLU A 205 -0.58 12.63 -1.62
C GLU A 205 -1.06 14.07 -1.43
N ILE A 206 -0.29 14.89 -0.72
CA ILE A 206 -0.64 16.28 -0.35
C ILE A 206 0.47 17.24 -0.80
N GLY A 207 0.11 18.36 -1.42
CA GLY A 207 1.07 19.44 -1.73
C GLY A 207 0.46 20.58 -2.54
N ASP A 208 1.06 21.77 -2.44
CA ASP A 208 0.73 22.95 -3.26
C ASP A 208 1.24 22.76 -4.70
N VAL A 209 0.41 22.19 -5.58
CA VAL A 209 0.80 21.83 -6.94
C VAL A 209 0.43 22.94 -7.94
N ASP A 210 -0.49 23.86 -7.61
CA ASP A 210 -0.77 25.04 -8.46
C ASP A 210 -0.01 26.32 -8.10
N GLY A 211 0.63 26.37 -6.93
CA GLY A 211 1.51 27.44 -6.48
C GLY A 211 0.76 28.63 -5.87
N ASP A 212 -0.40 28.40 -5.25
CA ASP A 212 -1.20 29.46 -4.60
C ASP A 212 -1.02 29.58 -3.08
N GLY A 213 -0.21 28.70 -2.49
CA GLY A 213 0.13 28.66 -1.06
C GLY A 213 -0.80 27.81 -0.21
N LEU A 214 -1.72 27.06 -0.82
CA LEU A 214 -2.59 26.07 -0.18
C LEU A 214 -2.30 24.68 -0.74
N ASN A 215 -2.38 23.64 0.09
CA ASN A 215 -2.19 22.28 -0.42
C ASN A 215 -3.44 21.79 -1.16
N GLU A 216 -3.22 21.16 -2.31
CA GLU A 216 -4.16 20.17 -2.84
C GLU A 216 -3.92 18.81 -2.16
N PHE A 217 -4.92 17.94 -2.22
CA PHE A 217 -4.68 16.50 -2.09
C PHE A 217 -5.11 15.73 -3.33
N PHE A 218 -4.39 14.65 -3.61
CA PHE A 218 -4.55 13.80 -4.77
C PHE A 218 -4.98 12.40 -4.35
N ALA A 219 -5.68 11.68 -5.23
CA ALA A 219 -6.08 10.30 -4.96
C ALA A 219 -6.07 9.45 -6.24
N THR A 220 -5.87 8.13 -6.07
CA THR A 220 -5.81 7.16 -7.18
C THR A 220 -6.94 6.11 -7.17
N PRO A 221 -8.21 6.48 -7.46
CA PRO A 221 -9.34 5.55 -7.50
C PRO A 221 -9.31 4.65 -8.75
N THR A 222 -9.52 3.34 -8.56
CA THR A 222 -9.48 2.32 -9.61
C THR A 222 -10.66 1.34 -9.54
N ASP A 223 -10.92 0.65 -10.65
CA ASP A 223 -11.75 -0.57 -10.65
C ASP A 223 -11.11 -1.65 -9.75
N ARG A 224 -11.92 -2.39 -8.98
CA ARG A 224 -11.48 -3.55 -8.16
C ARG A 224 -10.41 -4.43 -8.83
N ASN A 225 -9.24 -4.49 -8.17
CA ASN A 225 -8.07 -5.30 -8.56
C ASN A 225 -8.44 -6.73 -8.98
N LYS A 226 -7.92 -7.18 -10.14
CA LYS A 226 -8.09 -8.56 -10.67
C LYS A 226 -6.72 -9.15 -11.01
N ALA A 227 -6.34 -10.25 -10.36
CA ALA A 227 -4.99 -10.82 -10.49
C ALA A 227 -4.56 -11.20 -11.93
N SER A 228 -5.49 -11.35 -12.87
CA SER A 228 -5.25 -11.77 -14.26
C SER A 228 -5.37 -10.67 -15.32
N ALA A 229 -5.70 -9.43 -14.96
CA ALA A 229 -5.90 -8.33 -15.91
C ALA A 229 -5.59 -6.97 -15.28
N SER A 230 -5.01 -6.05 -16.06
CA SER A 230 -4.92 -4.64 -15.67
C SER A 230 -6.31 -4.02 -15.48
N GLN A 231 -6.40 -3.09 -14.54
CA GLN A 231 -7.60 -2.35 -14.17
C GLN A 231 -7.42 -0.87 -14.50
N GLY A 232 -8.49 -0.25 -15.00
CA GLY A 232 -8.53 1.19 -15.24
C GLY A 232 -8.68 1.95 -13.92
N GLY A 233 -8.06 3.13 -13.84
CA GLY A 233 -8.19 4.05 -12.74
C GLY A 233 -7.98 5.49 -13.18
N LEU A 234 -8.05 6.40 -12.22
CA LEU A 234 -7.82 7.83 -12.43
C LEU A 234 -6.74 8.30 -11.44
N MET A 235 -6.10 9.42 -11.74
CA MET A 235 -5.61 10.33 -10.70
C MET A 235 -6.56 11.52 -10.63
N VAL A 236 -6.98 11.88 -9.43
CA VAL A 236 -7.92 12.97 -9.17
C VAL A 236 -7.34 13.92 -8.13
N MET A 237 -7.74 15.18 -8.19
CA MET A 237 -7.27 16.27 -7.33
C MET A 237 -8.46 16.87 -6.60
N TYR A 238 -8.26 17.28 -5.36
CA TYR A 238 -9.23 17.97 -4.52
C TYR A 238 -8.57 19.27 -4.05
N LYS A 239 -9.09 20.41 -4.54
CA LYS A 239 -8.63 21.74 -4.15
C LYS A 239 -9.67 22.43 -3.29
N TRP A 240 -9.27 23.00 -2.16
CA TRP A 240 -10.17 23.79 -1.33
C TRP A 240 -10.50 25.14 -1.99
N ASN A 241 -11.77 25.53 -1.98
CA ASN A 241 -12.24 26.80 -2.57
C ASN A 241 -12.70 27.83 -1.53
N GLY A 242 -12.36 27.65 -0.25
CA GLY A 242 -12.86 28.45 0.87
C GLY A 242 -14.23 28.03 1.39
N SER A 243 -14.81 26.93 0.90
CA SER A 243 -16.11 26.41 1.39
C SER A 243 -16.33 24.90 1.23
N LYS A 244 -15.64 24.27 0.27
CA LYS A 244 -15.65 22.82 0.01
C LYS A 244 -14.48 22.46 -0.89
N PHE A 245 -14.16 21.17 -0.95
CA PHE A 245 -13.23 20.63 -1.94
C PHE A 245 -13.88 20.55 -3.33
N ASP A 246 -13.25 21.16 -4.32
CA ASP A 246 -13.56 20.99 -5.74
C ASP A 246 -12.70 19.88 -6.34
N ARG A 247 -13.37 18.88 -6.89
CA ARG A 247 -12.75 17.65 -7.40
C ARG A 247 -12.58 17.70 -8.91
N THR A 248 -11.35 17.50 -9.40
CA THR A 248 -11.02 17.41 -10.84
C THR A 248 -10.33 16.07 -11.17
N VAL A 249 -10.22 15.76 -12.47
CA VAL A 249 -9.45 14.60 -12.96
C VAL A 249 -8.14 15.11 -13.53
N VAL A 250 -7.02 14.56 -13.06
CA VAL A 250 -5.66 14.91 -13.49
C VAL A 250 -5.22 14.04 -14.67
N ASP A 251 -5.31 12.71 -14.53
CA ASP A 251 -5.01 11.72 -15.58
C ASP A 251 -6.08 10.61 -15.55
N PRO A 252 -6.74 10.30 -16.68
CA PRO A 252 -7.73 9.22 -16.73
C PRO A 252 -7.15 7.81 -16.96
N PHE A 253 -5.83 7.65 -17.17
CA PHE A 253 -5.01 6.42 -17.38
C PHE A 253 -5.48 5.34 -18.39
N GLY A 254 -6.73 5.34 -18.85
CA GLY A 254 -7.29 4.40 -19.81
C GLY A 254 -7.56 3.00 -19.22
N LYS A 255 -6.65 2.06 -19.46
CA LYS A 255 -6.80 0.63 -19.09
C LYS A 255 -5.87 0.19 -17.96
N THR A 256 -5.05 1.12 -17.48
CA THR A 256 -4.19 0.97 -16.32
C THR A 256 -4.49 2.09 -15.32
N HIS A 257 -3.66 2.24 -14.29
CA HIS A 257 -3.82 3.14 -13.17
C HIS A 257 -2.44 3.46 -12.58
N ALA A 258 -2.34 4.59 -11.87
CA ALA A 258 -1.23 4.81 -10.95
C ALA A 258 -1.38 3.91 -9.71
N LYS A 259 -0.26 3.34 -9.26
CA LYS A 259 -0.13 2.66 -7.98
C LYS A 259 0.56 3.48 -6.91
N GLU A 260 1.35 4.45 -7.36
CA GLU A 260 2.03 5.41 -6.51
C GLU A 260 1.87 6.78 -7.18
N ILE A 261 1.77 7.82 -6.36
CA ILE A 261 1.85 9.22 -6.75
C ILE A 261 2.85 9.91 -5.84
N LEU A 262 3.25 11.14 -6.16
CA LEU A 262 4.11 11.94 -5.29
C LEU A 262 3.83 13.40 -5.55
N ALA A 263 3.58 14.18 -4.50
CA ALA A 263 3.52 15.63 -4.54
C ALA A 263 4.60 16.18 -3.61
N THR A 264 5.66 16.79 -4.15
CA THR A 264 6.76 17.31 -3.31
C THR A 264 7.54 18.40 -4.04
N ASP A 265 8.03 19.39 -3.29
CA ASP A 265 8.89 20.46 -3.80
C ASP A 265 10.32 19.92 -3.98
N LEU A 266 10.72 19.62 -5.23
CA LEU A 266 12.02 19.01 -5.54
C LEU A 266 13.13 20.03 -5.74
N ASP A 267 12.80 21.26 -6.18
CA ASP A 267 13.81 22.28 -6.52
C ASP A 267 13.89 23.46 -5.52
N GLY A 268 12.99 23.50 -4.55
CA GLY A 268 12.95 24.46 -3.46
C GLY A 268 12.31 25.81 -3.83
N ASP A 269 11.51 25.88 -4.91
CA ASP A 269 10.81 27.10 -5.31
C ASP A 269 9.56 27.41 -4.47
N GLY A 270 9.12 26.46 -3.64
CA GLY A 270 7.94 26.55 -2.78
C GLY A 270 6.68 25.90 -3.37
N ARG A 271 6.78 25.25 -4.53
CA ARG A 271 5.71 24.53 -5.20
C ARG A 271 6.05 23.05 -5.30
N SER A 272 5.03 22.20 -5.20
CA SER A 272 5.18 20.75 -5.37
C SER A 272 5.14 20.33 -6.85
N GLU A 273 6.15 19.57 -7.29
CA GLU A 273 6.06 18.72 -8.48
C GLU A 273 5.13 17.54 -8.22
N LEU A 274 4.29 17.21 -9.21
CA LEU A 274 3.42 16.03 -9.18
C LEU A 274 3.96 14.92 -10.07
N PHE A 275 4.02 13.70 -9.54
CA PHE A 275 4.40 12.47 -10.27
C PHE A 275 3.38 11.35 -10.12
N SER A 276 3.48 10.35 -10.99
CA SER A 276 2.77 9.07 -10.84
C SER A 276 3.58 7.89 -11.36
N VAL A 277 3.50 6.75 -10.68
CA VAL A 277 4.00 5.46 -11.15
C VAL A 277 2.82 4.63 -11.67
N VAL A 278 2.74 4.51 -12.98
CA VAL A 278 1.65 3.82 -13.69
C VAL A 278 1.99 2.34 -13.85
N GLU A 279 1.11 1.46 -13.37
CA GLU A 279 1.31 0.01 -13.47
C GLU A 279 1.31 -0.48 -14.93
N ALA A 280 2.01 -1.59 -15.17
CA ALA A 280 2.10 -2.18 -16.50
C ALA A 280 0.74 -2.65 -17.06
N GLU A 281 0.49 -2.38 -18.34
CA GLU A 281 -0.57 -3.08 -19.07
C GLU A 281 -0.12 -4.51 -19.37
N ALA A 282 -0.83 -5.51 -18.85
CA ALA A 282 -0.43 -6.92 -18.98
C ALA A 282 -1.59 -7.84 -19.38
N ILE A 283 -1.29 -8.81 -20.26
CA ILE A 283 -2.19 -9.90 -20.62
C ILE A 283 -1.63 -11.19 -19.99
N GLY A 284 -2.24 -11.63 -18.90
CA GLY A 284 -1.75 -12.76 -18.11
C GLY A 284 -0.39 -12.44 -17.46
N LYS A 285 0.69 -13.04 -18.00
CA LYS A 285 2.09 -12.79 -17.59
C LYS A 285 2.88 -11.92 -18.55
N THR A 286 2.33 -11.60 -19.73
CA THR A 286 3.03 -10.82 -20.76
C THR A 286 2.76 -9.34 -20.53
N ILE A 287 3.82 -8.57 -20.31
CA ILE A 287 3.79 -7.10 -20.32
C ILE A 287 3.58 -6.64 -21.78
N ILE A 288 2.62 -5.75 -21.97
CA ILE A 288 2.30 -5.09 -23.26
C ILE A 288 2.81 -3.65 -23.24
N GLN A 289 2.67 -2.98 -22.09
CA GLN A 289 3.33 -1.71 -21.77
C GLN A 289 3.95 -1.87 -20.38
N PRO A 290 5.26 -1.63 -20.20
CA PRO A 290 5.95 -1.69 -18.90
C PRO A 290 5.46 -0.57 -17.95
N VAL A 291 5.98 -0.56 -16.73
CA VAL A 291 5.75 0.55 -15.79
C VAL A 291 6.26 1.86 -16.39
N GLU A 292 5.45 2.92 -16.27
CA GLU A 292 5.83 4.28 -16.63
C GLU A 292 5.87 5.18 -15.39
N ILE A 293 6.95 5.95 -15.24
CA ILE A 293 7.00 7.04 -14.26
C ILE A 293 6.75 8.34 -15.05
N ARG A 294 5.77 9.12 -14.59
CA ARG A 294 5.31 10.36 -15.24
C ARG A 294 5.46 11.54 -14.29
N GLN A 295 5.89 12.68 -14.83
CA GLN A 295 5.86 13.99 -14.18
C GLN A 295 4.73 14.81 -14.83
N TYR A 296 4.02 15.64 -14.06
CA TYR A 296 2.88 16.41 -14.54
C TYR A 296 3.19 17.91 -14.56
N THR A 297 2.92 18.55 -15.68
CA THR A 297 2.99 20.02 -15.80
C THR A 297 1.58 20.60 -15.77
N LEU A 298 1.29 21.48 -14.82
CA LEU A 298 0.04 22.23 -14.79
C LEU A 298 0.03 23.33 -15.88
N ASN A 299 -1.00 23.30 -16.72
CA ASN A 299 -1.25 24.31 -17.75
C ASN A 299 -2.02 25.51 -17.18
N LYS A 300 -1.95 26.65 -17.87
CA LYS A 300 -2.64 27.91 -17.50
C LYS A 300 -4.17 27.85 -17.46
N ASP A 301 -4.77 26.77 -17.96
CA ASP A 301 -6.21 26.52 -17.94
C ASP A 301 -6.65 25.53 -16.83
N GLY A 302 -5.71 25.13 -15.94
CA GLY A 302 -5.97 24.18 -14.86
C GLY A 302 -5.89 22.71 -15.29
N SER A 303 -5.59 22.41 -16.55
CA SER A 303 -5.37 21.03 -17.02
C SER A 303 -3.92 20.58 -16.78
N PHE A 304 -3.69 19.28 -16.61
CA PHE A 304 -2.34 18.73 -16.44
C PHE A 304 -1.86 18.04 -17.72
N THR A 305 -0.57 18.19 -18.01
CA THR A 305 0.13 17.51 -19.12
C THR A 305 1.10 16.46 -18.55
N PRO A 306 0.82 15.14 -18.69
CA PRO A 306 1.77 14.10 -18.31
C PRO A 306 2.95 14.02 -19.28
N THR A 307 4.16 14.03 -18.74
CA THR A 307 5.42 13.70 -19.43
C THR A 307 5.98 12.41 -18.83
N ARG A 308 6.19 11.38 -19.66
CA ARG A 308 6.89 10.16 -19.20
C ARG A 308 8.38 10.44 -19.03
N ILE A 309 8.88 10.33 -17.80
CA ILE A 309 10.28 10.59 -17.45
C ILE A 309 11.12 9.30 -17.40
N ALA A 310 10.51 8.16 -17.06
CA ALA A 310 11.18 6.87 -17.06
C ALA A 310 10.25 5.71 -17.44
N THR A 311 10.87 4.60 -17.79
CA THR A 311 10.22 3.30 -18.02
C THR A 311 11.02 2.23 -17.29
N ILE A 312 10.34 1.40 -16.50
CA ILE A 312 10.93 0.29 -15.75
C ILE A 312 10.34 -1.01 -16.26
N GLU A 313 11.19 -1.95 -16.68
CA GLU A 313 10.80 -3.25 -17.24
C GLU A 313 10.33 -4.23 -16.14
N ASP A 314 9.22 -3.86 -15.52
CA ASP A 314 8.54 -4.59 -14.46
C ASP A 314 7.02 -4.56 -14.68
N ARG A 315 6.28 -5.36 -13.90
CA ARG A 315 4.82 -5.28 -13.85
C ARG A 315 4.34 -4.19 -12.90
N GLN A 316 5.03 -4.01 -11.77
CA GLN A 316 4.62 -3.11 -10.70
C GLN A 316 5.84 -2.39 -10.14
N THR A 317 5.65 -1.16 -9.71
CA THR A 317 6.58 -0.33 -8.93
C THR A 317 5.65 0.51 -8.06
N ARG A 318 5.84 0.48 -6.74
CA ARG A 318 4.83 0.95 -5.78
C ARG A 318 5.34 1.92 -4.73
N PHE A 319 6.61 2.32 -4.84
CA PHE A 319 7.21 3.37 -4.05
C PHE A 319 8.05 4.24 -4.99
N LEU A 320 7.97 5.55 -4.79
CA LEU A 320 8.74 6.57 -5.48
C LEU A 320 9.25 7.57 -4.43
N VAL A 321 10.42 7.30 -3.86
CA VAL A 321 10.93 8.03 -2.70
C VAL A 321 11.80 9.20 -3.17
N PRO A 322 11.44 10.47 -2.89
CA PRO A 322 12.32 11.61 -3.15
C PRO A 322 13.47 11.69 -2.12
N GLY A 323 14.63 12.15 -2.56
CA GLY A 323 15.73 12.53 -1.66
C GLY A 323 17.04 12.85 -2.39
N ASP A 324 17.86 13.71 -1.79
CA ASP A 324 19.30 13.84 -2.12
C ASP A 324 20.03 12.59 -1.57
N PHE A 325 20.06 11.53 -2.37
CA PHE A 325 20.65 10.26 -1.97
C PHE A 325 22.11 10.15 -2.41
N ASP A 326 22.51 10.82 -3.49
CA ASP A 326 23.89 10.81 -4.00
C ASP A 326 24.77 11.98 -3.49
N ASN A 327 24.15 12.93 -2.76
CA ASN A 327 24.79 14.06 -2.07
C ASN A 327 25.36 15.12 -3.03
N ASP A 328 24.80 15.28 -4.23
CA ASP A 328 25.14 16.39 -5.15
C ASP A 328 24.39 17.71 -4.83
N GLY A 329 23.34 17.65 -4.00
CA GLY A 329 22.51 18.78 -3.61
C GLY A 329 21.22 18.96 -4.42
N LYS A 330 20.84 17.98 -5.24
CA LYS A 330 19.53 17.87 -5.90
C LYS A 330 18.71 16.75 -5.26
N VAL A 331 17.49 16.55 -5.75
CA VAL A 331 16.59 15.49 -5.27
C VAL A 331 16.37 14.45 -6.37
N GLU A 332 16.83 13.23 -6.13
CA GLU A 332 16.56 12.06 -6.96
C GLU A 332 15.22 11.43 -6.58
N LEU A 333 14.68 10.58 -7.47
CA LEU A 333 13.53 9.73 -7.16
C LEU A 333 13.95 8.26 -7.17
N ILE A 334 13.80 7.56 -6.05
CA ILE A 334 14.07 6.13 -5.93
C ILE A 334 12.80 5.34 -6.22
N ALA A 335 12.79 4.62 -7.34
CA ALA A 335 11.69 3.74 -7.75
C ALA A 335 11.94 2.30 -7.27
N ALA A 336 11.09 1.78 -6.39
CA ALA A 336 11.16 0.40 -5.91
C ALA A 336 10.27 -0.53 -6.75
N ALA A 337 10.88 -1.24 -7.69
CA ALA A 337 10.18 -2.11 -8.62
C ALA A 337 10.04 -3.54 -8.08
N MET A 338 8.90 -4.17 -8.31
CA MET A 338 8.50 -5.45 -7.68
C MET A 338 9.53 -6.57 -7.85
N LYS A 339 10.24 -6.60 -8.99
CA LYS A 339 11.13 -7.70 -9.42
C LYS A 339 12.44 -7.26 -10.05
N SER A 340 12.47 -6.10 -10.68
CA SER A 340 13.60 -5.60 -11.47
C SER A 340 14.62 -4.81 -10.64
N GLY A 341 14.30 -4.49 -9.37
CA GLY A 341 15.23 -3.91 -8.42
C GLY A 341 14.83 -2.53 -7.91
N LEU A 342 15.80 -1.90 -7.25
CA LEU A 342 15.76 -0.47 -6.89
C LEU A 342 16.43 0.35 -8.00
N TRP A 343 15.78 1.41 -8.43
CA TRP A 343 16.27 2.30 -9.49
C TRP A 343 16.30 3.75 -9.01
N MET A 344 17.38 4.48 -9.29
CA MET A 344 17.47 5.92 -9.11
C MET A 344 17.08 6.62 -10.40
N LEU A 345 16.24 7.65 -10.30
CA LEU A 345 15.98 8.62 -11.37
C LEU A 345 16.67 9.93 -10.95
N ASP A 346 17.64 10.36 -11.74
CA ASP A 346 18.45 11.56 -11.51
C ASP A 346 18.13 12.59 -12.62
N GLN A 347 17.78 13.82 -12.24
CA GLN A 347 17.52 14.90 -13.18
C GLN A 347 18.80 15.68 -13.51
N GLN A 348 19.31 15.47 -14.72
CA GLN A 348 20.47 16.19 -15.24
C GLN A 348 20.16 17.68 -15.40
N ASP A 349 21.18 18.56 -15.37
CA ASP A 349 21.08 20.02 -15.59
C ASP A 349 20.34 20.44 -16.89
N SER A 350 20.17 19.50 -17.82
CA SER A 350 19.38 19.68 -19.06
C SER A 350 17.86 19.53 -18.89
N GLY A 351 17.37 19.19 -17.69
CA GLY A 351 15.99 18.80 -17.40
C GLY A 351 15.64 17.36 -17.83
N VAL A 352 16.61 16.59 -18.33
CA VAL A 352 16.41 15.20 -18.75
C VAL A 352 16.68 14.26 -17.59
N TRP A 353 15.71 13.39 -17.28
CA TRP A 353 15.85 12.32 -16.31
C TRP A 353 16.68 11.15 -16.86
N GLN A 354 17.64 10.66 -16.09
CA GLN A 354 18.42 9.44 -16.34
C GLN A 354 18.10 8.38 -15.29
N THR A 355 18.03 7.10 -15.69
CA THR A 355 17.86 5.98 -14.76
C THR A 355 19.18 5.27 -14.46
N VAL A 356 19.38 4.89 -13.19
CA VAL A 356 20.53 4.11 -12.70
C VAL A 356 20.00 2.94 -11.87
N LEU A 357 20.52 1.72 -12.11
CA LEU A 357 20.16 0.54 -11.32
C LEU A 357 20.99 0.50 -10.03
N ILE A 358 20.33 0.48 -8.87
CA ILE A 358 20.95 0.42 -7.54
C ILE A 358 21.18 -1.04 -7.12
N ASP A 359 20.10 -1.82 -6.99
CA ASP A 359 20.16 -3.25 -6.65
C ASP A 359 19.09 -4.05 -7.41
N GLY A 360 19.51 -4.70 -8.51
CA GLY A 360 18.69 -5.60 -9.31
C GLY A 360 18.34 -6.95 -8.66
N LYS A 361 18.65 -7.12 -7.36
CA LYS A 361 18.27 -8.31 -6.56
C LYS A 361 17.34 -7.99 -5.40
N SER A 362 17.04 -6.71 -5.13
CA SER A 362 16.05 -6.32 -4.13
C SER A 362 14.66 -6.49 -4.73
N SER A 363 13.77 -7.25 -4.10
CA SER A 363 12.40 -7.47 -4.58
C SER A 363 11.39 -7.71 -3.46
N GLY A 364 10.14 -7.33 -3.71
CA GLY A 364 9.02 -7.44 -2.77
C GLY A 364 7.67 -7.27 -3.48
N PHE A 365 6.56 -7.60 -2.81
CA PHE A 365 5.21 -7.43 -3.40
C PHE A 365 4.79 -5.95 -3.44
N GLU A 366 4.97 -5.26 -2.32
CA GLU A 366 4.95 -3.79 -2.26
C GLU A 366 6.36 -3.23 -2.52
N HIS A 367 7.40 -3.93 -2.03
CA HIS A 367 8.82 -3.50 -2.08
C HIS A 367 9.03 -2.13 -1.39
N THR A 368 8.39 -1.94 -0.24
CA THR A 368 8.39 -0.66 0.48
C THR A 368 9.78 -0.14 0.80
N SER A 369 9.96 1.15 0.58
CA SER A 369 11.20 1.90 0.79
C SER A 369 10.92 3.28 1.35
N TYR A 370 11.85 3.82 2.14
CA TYR A 370 11.76 5.15 2.74
C TYR A 370 13.15 5.79 2.89
N GLY A 371 13.24 7.11 2.69
CA GLY A 371 14.47 7.88 2.85
C GLY A 371 14.51 8.57 4.21
N ALA A 372 15.61 8.42 4.96
CA ALA A 372 15.79 9.11 6.24
C ALA A 372 17.26 9.25 6.62
N ASP A 373 17.63 10.37 7.25
CA ASP A 373 18.88 10.54 7.99
C ASP A 373 18.66 10.06 9.45
N LEU A 374 18.86 8.76 9.72
CA LEU A 374 18.67 8.23 11.08
C LEU A 374 19.92 8.41 11.96
N ASN A 375 21.10 8.48 11.36
CA ASN A 375 22.36 8.64 12.10
C ASN A 375 22.68 10.11 12.44
N LYS A 376 21.98 11.06 11.80
CA LYS A 376 22.04 12.51 11.98
C LYS A 376 23.36 13.12 11.50
N ASP A 377 23.95 12.60 10.41
CA ASP A 377 25.15 13.16 9.76
C ASP A 377 24.84 14.17 8.63
N GLY A 378 23.56 14.37 8.30
CA GLY A 378 23.08 15.29 7.28
C GLY A 378 22.90 14.68 5.89
N LYS A 379 22.87 13.35 5.79
CA LYS A 379 22.75 12.61 4.53
C LYS A 379 21.58 11.63 4.60
N LEU A 380 20.90 11.40 3.48
CA LEU A 380 19.81 10.43 3.44
C LEU A 380 20.33 9.00 3.26
N GLU A 381 19.88 8.12 4.14
CA GLU A 381 19.91 6.68 3.90
C GLU A 381 18.58 6.20 3.31
N LEU A 382 18.65 5.21 2.42
CA LEU A 382 17.47 4.53 1.88
C LEU A 382 17.25 3.21 2.63
N TYR A 383 16.09 3.06 3.27
CA TYR A 383 15.68 1.84 3.95
C TYR A 383 14.66 1.07 3.10
N VAL A 384 14.81 -0.26 2.97
CA VAL A 384 14.02 -1.07 2.03
C VAL A 384 13.66 -2.44 2.61
N ALA A 385 12.38 -2.81 2.52
CA ALA A 385 11.88 -4.15 2.76
C ALA A 385 12.02 -5.02 1.49
N ALA A 386 13.09 -5.80 1.45
CA ALA A 386 13.37 -6.78 0.42
C ALA A 386 12.70 -8.12 0.82
N ASP A 387 11.36 -8.13 0.84
CA ASP A 387 10.52 -9.24 1.33
C ASP A 387 10.91 -10.60 0.73
N GLU A 388 11.26 -10.67 -0.55
CA GLU A 388 11.61 -11.95 -1.20
C GLU A 388 13.01 -12.46 -0.85
N GLN A 389 13.86 -11.58 -0.32
CA GLN A 389 15.15 -11.93 0.27
C GLN A 389 15.03 -12.15 1.78
N GLY A 390 13.89 -11.82 2.40
CA GLY A 390 13.67 -11.88 3.85
C GLY A 390 14.50 -10.86 4.61
N GLN A 391 14.73 -9.67 4.04
CA GLN A 391 15.68 -8.69 4.57
C GLN A 391 15.10 -7.28 4.67
N LEU A 392 15.33 -6.62 5.81
CA LEU A 392 15.28 -5.17 5.93
C LEU A 392 16.70 -4.63 5.71
N ASN A 393 16.88 -3.78 4.71
CA ASN A 393 18.18 -3.29 4.26
C ASN A 393 18.27 -1.77 4.36
N GLN A 394 19.47 -1.27 4.66
CA GLN A 394 19.88 0.12 4.52
C GLN A 394 20.81 0.22 3.30
N TYR A 395 20.63 1.26 2.49
CA TYR A 395 21.52 1.63 1.39
C TYR A 395 22.08 3.03 1.66
N VAL A 396 23.40 3.18 1.58
CA VAL A 396 24.11 4.43 1.85
C VAL A 396 25.09 4.73 0.72
N TRP A 397 25.06 5.94 0.19
CA TRP A 397 25.94 6.35 -0.89
C TRP A 397 27.39 6.52 -0.41
N SER A 398 28.33 5.90 -1.13
CA SER A 398 29.77 5.97 -0.83
C SER A 398 30.51 7.14 -1.48
N GLY A 399 29.82 7.97 -2.28
CA GLY A 399 30.43 8.94 -3.20
C GLY A 399 30.63 8.42 -4.63
N SER A 400 30.29 7.16 -4.92
CA SER A 400 30.29 6.60 -6.29
C SER A 400 29.34 5.41 -6.52
N GLU A 401 28.94 4.71 -5.47
CA GLU A 401 27.93 3.63 -5.53
C GLU A 401 27.19 3.50 -4.19
N PHE A 402 25.99 2.90 -4.20
CA PHE A 402 25.28 2.56 -2.97
C PHE A 402 25.87 1.31 -2.32
N THR A 403 26.20 1.43 -1.04
CA THR A 403 26.59 0.32 -0.18
C THR A 403 25.37 -0.24 0.54
N LYS A 404 25.22 -1.56 0.57
CA LYS A 404 24.07 -2.25 1.16
C LYS A 404 24.44 -2.93 2.48
N THR A 405 23.68 -2.65 3.53
CA THR A 405 23.77 -3.31 4.84
C THR A 405 22.42 -3.92 5.20
N THR A 406 22.37 -5.22 5.52
CA THR A 406 21.17 -5.84 6.08
C THR A 406 21.08 -5.52 7.56
N ILE A 407 20.08 -4.72 7.95
CA ILE A 407 19.85 -4.29 9.34
C ILE A 407 18.88 -5.21 10.09
N GLY A 408 18.03 -5.95 9.37
CA GLY A 408 17.01 -6.83 9.94
C GLY A 408 16.60 -7.99 9.03
N SER A 409 15.90 -8.97 9.61
CA SER A 409 15.32 -10.11 8.89
C SER A 409 13.80 -10.04 8.88
N ILE A 410 13.20 -10.11 7.69
CA ILE A 410 11.75 -10.17 7.51
C ILE A 410 11.33 -11.65 7.50
N PRO A 411 10.42 -12.10 8.40
CA PRO A 411 10.01 -13.51 8.46
C PRO A 411 9.32 -14.00 7.18
N GLU A 412 9.48 -15.29 6.85
CA GLU A 412 8.72 -15.92 5.76
C GLU A 412 7.20 -15.71 5.92
N ARG A 413 6.48 -15.62 4.79
CA ARG A 413 5.02 -15.41 4.75
C ARG A 413 4.58 -14.09 5.39
N THR A 414 5.43 -13.07 5.26
CA THR A 414 5.15 -11.66 5.58
C THR A 414 5.03 -10.89 4.27
N ILE A 415 4.20 -9.85 4.27
CA ILE A 415 4.17 -8.78 3.26
C ILE A 415 4.36 -7.49 4.04
N THR A 416 5.42 -6.76 3.75
CA THR A 416 5.66 -5.44 4.34
C THR A 416 4.93 -4.39 3.50
N TRP A 417 4.13 -3.54 4.14
CA TRP A 417 3.24 -2.61 3.46
C TRP A 417 3.79 -1.19 3.35
N ASN A 418 4.43 -0.72 4.41
CA ASN A 418 4.99 0.62 4.48
C ASN A 418 6.16 0.68 5.47
N ILE A 419 7.09 1.61 5.22
CA ILE A 419 8.17 2.02 6.13
C ILE A 419 8.05 3.53 6.29
N VAL A 420 8.09 4.03 7.53
CA VAL A 420 8.21 5.47 7.85
C VAL A 420 9.19 5.66 9.02
N SER A 421 10.02 6.70 8.98
CA SER A 421 10.93 7.01 10.09
C SER A 421 10.27 7.75 11.26
N GLY A 422 10.82 7.61 12.45
CA GLY A 422 10.47 8.42 13.64
C GLY A 422 11.48 8.25 14.77
N GLU A 423 11.11 8.69 15.97
CA GLU A 423 11.96 8.60 17.17
C GLU A 423 11.14 8.04 18.35
N PHE A 424 11.54 6.86 18.89
CA PHE A 424 10.70 5.97 19.72
C PHE A 424 11.41 5.29 20.90
#